data_AF-A0A5C6DAB1-F1
#
_entry.id   AF-A0A5C6DAB1-F1
#
_cell.length_a   1.000
_cell.length_b   1.000
_cell.length_c   1.000
_cell.angle_alpha   90.00
_cell.angle_beta   90.00
_cell.angle_gamma   90.00
#
_symmetry.space_group_name_H-M   'P 1'
#
loop_
_entity.id
_entity.type
_entity.pdbx_description
1 polymer ?
#
loop_
_entity_poly.entity_id
_entity_poly.type
_entity_poly.pdbx_seq_one_letter_code
_entity_poly.pdbx_strand_id
1 'polypeptide(L)'
;MEEQTCYMCEEKSISNEHVPPKCIFPEVKDLGIDYRKSPIKVPSCDVHNMRKSKEDEYLMMVLTCSITNNRVAMNQIQTKILRAWERNPKLAALLLRINKPIKSNGQSTLAFKVDINRFNRSLDWIVRGLYFSQHKKKWVTKLRIESPAMLFLEGSDAMQSNQILKTMGATVSQVLDDLPKIGENPDVFWYQMLHNKKNELLINMMFFGGLQVLASSQP
;
A
#
# COMPACT_ATOMS: atom_id res chain seq x y z
N MET A 1 33.20 -9.69 -4.15
CA MET A 1 31.75 -9.41 -4.28
C MET A 1 31.56 -7.96 -3.87
N GLU A 2 31.05 -7.11 -4.75
CA GLU A 2 30.65 -5.74 -4.38
C GLU A 2 29.61 -5.79 -3.27
N GLU A 3 29.77 -4.96 -2.24
CA GLU A 3 28.79 -4.84 -1.17
C GLU A 3 27.52 -4.20 -1.72
N GLN A 4 26.37 -4.88 -1.56
CA GLN A 4 25.09 -4.31 -1.98
C GLN A 4 24.67 -3.18 -1.03
N THR A 5 24.22 -2.06 -1.59
CA THR A 5 23.60 -0.97 -0.84
C THR A 5 22.09 -1.16 -0.73
N CYS A 6 21.50 -0.49 0.24
CA CYS A 6 20.05 -0.43 0.43
C CYS A 6 19.36 0.06 -0.86
N TYR A 7 18.20 -0.49 -1.20
CA TYR A 7 17.41 -0.09 -2.36
C TYR A 7 16.97 1.38 -2.33
N MET A 8 16.99 1.99 -1.14
CA MET A 8 16.46 3.31 -0.84
C MET A 8 17.55 4.36 -0.56
N CYS A 9 18.73 3.95 -0.10
CA CYS A 9 19.81 4.87 0.32
C CYS A 9 21.20 4.25 0.10
N GLU A 10 22.26 4.99 0.42
CA GLU A 10 23.65 4.54 0.20
C GLU A 10 24.21 3.66 1.32
N GLU A 11 23.44 3.42 2.39
CA GLU A 11 23.86 2.53 3.48
C GLU A 11 24.01 1.08 3.02
N LYS A 12 24.92 0.35 3.67
CA LYS A 12 25.14 -1.07 3.41
C LYS A 12 23.86 -1.88 3.66
N SER A 13 23.56 -2.80 2.75
CA SER A 13 22.50 -3.77 2.97
C SER A 13 22.93 -4.81 4.00
N ILE A 14 22.08 -5.01 5.01
CA ILE A 14 22.27 -6.03 6.05
C ILE A 14 21.19 -7.12 6.01
N SER A 15 20.17 -6.94 5.17
CA SER A 15 19.00 -7.80 5.07
C SER A 15 18.26 -7.60 3.75
N ASN A 16 17.19 -8.37 3.51
CA ASN A 16 16.29 -8.16 2.39
C ASN A 16 14.91 -7.73 2.88
N GLU A 17 14.43 -6.60 2.37
CA GLU A 17 13.08 -6.09 2.60
C GLU A 17 12.08 -6.78 1.68
N HIS A 18 10.86 -7.02 2.18
CA HIS A 18 9.75 -7.50 1.37
C HIS A 18 8.97 -6.31 0.81
N VAL A 19 8.65 -6.33 -0.48
CA VAL A 19 7.96 -5.22 -1.15
C VAL A 19 6.72 -5.73 -1.89
N PRO A 20 5.49 -5.49 -1.42
CA PRO A 20 5.12 -4.81 -0.17
C PRO A 20 5.55 -5.56 1.10
N PRO A 21 5.50 -4.89 2.28
CA PRO A 21 5.82 -5.49 3.56
C PRO A 21 5.11 -6.82 3.79
N LYS A 22 5.85 -7.81 4.31
CA LYS A 22 5.36 -9.19 4.49
C LYS A 22 4.10 -9.29 5.37
N CYS A 23 3.89 -8.34 6.28
CA CYS A 23 2.71 -8.34 7.16
C CYS A 23 1.41 -8.12 6.40
N ILE A 24 1.42 -7.44 5.24
CA ILE A 24 0.25 -7.23 4.38
C ILE A 24 -0.29 -8.57 3.88
N PHE A 25 0.59 -9.55 3.65
CA PHE A 25 0.21 -10.89 3.21
C PHE A 25 -0.16 -11.77 4.42
N PRO A 26 -1.38 -12.32 4.47
CA PRO A 26 -1.82 -13.16 5.57
C PRO A 26 -0.98 -14.42 5.78
N GLU A 27 -0.99 -14.97 7.00
CA GLU A 27 -0.27 -16.21 7.32
C GLU A 27 -1.15 -17.43 7.08
N VAL A 28 -0.52 -18.57 6.77
CA VAL A 28 -1.21 -19.87 6.67
C VAL A 28 -2.02 -20.16 7.94
N LYS A 29 -1.48 -19.84 9.12
CA LYS A 29 -2.18 -20.04 10.40
C LYS A 29 -3.45 -19.18 10.56
N ASP A 30 -3.59 -18.13 9.75
CA ASP A 30 -4.71 -17.18 9.81
C ASP A 30 -5.81 -17.55 8.80
N LEU A 31 -5.44 -18.11 7.66
CA LEU A 31 -6.34 -18.29 6.49
C LEU A 31 -6.28 -19.67 5.83
N GLY A 32 -5.40 -20.56 6.27
CA GLY A 32 -5.17 -21.88 5.66
C GLY A 32 -4.47 -21.85 4.29
N ILE A 33 -4.23 -20.65 3.74
CA ILE A 33 -3.62 -20.42 2.42
C ILE A 33 -2.31 -19.67 2.60
N ASP A 34 -1.28 -20.08 1.88
CA ASP A 34 0.00 -19.38 1.86
C ASP A 34 -0.01 -18.24 0.84
N TYR A 35 -0.36 -17.05 1.32
CA TYR A 35 -0.32 -15.79 0.56
C TYR A 35 1.08 -15.16 0.52
N ARG A 36 2.10 -15.79 1.12
CA ARG A 36 3.46 -15.24 1.23
C ARG A 36 4.43 -15.88 0.25
N LYS A 37 3.91 -16.50 -0.82
CA LYS A 37 4.69 -17.09 -1.90
C LYS A 37 5.39 -16.01 -2.74
N SER A 38 6.64 -16.30 -3.06
CA SER A 38 7.65 -15.49 -3.78
C SER A 38 7.46 -13.97 -3.67
N PRO A 39 7.64 -13.41 -2.47
CA PRO A 39 7.55 -11.97 -2.28
C PRO A 39 8.72 -11.30 -3.01
N ILE A 40 8.45 -10.16 -3.64
CA ILE A 40 9.51 -9.32 -4.20
C ILE A 40 10.40 -8.90 -3.03
N LYS A 41 11.71 -9.10 -3.19
CA LYS A 41 12.72 -8.78 -2.20
C LYS A 41 13.76 -7.83 -2.76
N VAL A 42 14.16 -6.87 -1.95
CA VAL A 42 15.21 -5.89 -2.29
C VAL A 42 16.21 -5.74 -1.15
N PRO A 43 17.50 -5.48 -1.44
CA PRO A 43 18.50 -5.27 -0.40
C PRO A 43 18.15 -4.05 0.44
N SER A 44 18.25 -4.15 1.77
CA SER A 44 17.86 -3.07 2.68
C SER A 44 18.81 -2.91 3.87
N CYS A 45 18.94 -1.68 4.34
CA CYS A 45 19.56 -1.37 5.63
C CYS A 45 18.53 -1.52 6.77
N ASP A 46 18.99 -1.43 8.02
CA ASP A 46 18.15 -1.56 9.22
C ASP A 46 16.97 -0.56 9.25
N VAL A 47 17.21 0.69 8.82
CA VAL A 47 16.23 1.77 8.79
C VAL A 47 15.07 1.47 7.84
N HIS A 48 15.36 0.93 6.66
CA HIS A 48 14.38 0.67 5.61
C HIS A 48 13.82 -0.76 5.64
N ASN A 49 14.03 -1.49 6.75
CA ASN A 49 13.46 -2.81 6.99
C ASN A 49 13.00 -2.97 8.44
N MET A 50 13.91 -3.28 9.36
CA MET A 50 13.52 -3.72 10.70
C MET A 50 12.92 -2.58 11.54
N ARG A 51 13.46 -1.35 11.41
CA ARG A 51 12.99 -0.18 12.18
C ARG A 51 11.62 0.34 11.74
N LYS A 52 11.13 -0.04 10.56
CA LYS A 52 9.84 0.42 10.03
C LYS A 52 8.66 -0.53 10.32
N SER A 53 8.86 -1.59 11.10
CA SER A 53 7.81 -2.58 11.42
C SER A 53 6.48 -1.99 11.92
N LYS A 54 6.53 -0.92 12.75
CA LYS A 54 5.31 -0.21 13.22
C LYS A 54 4.59 0.57 12.11
N GLU A 55 5.33 1.04 11.10
CA GLU A 55 4.75 1.66 9.92
C GLU A 55 4.11 0.61 9.02
N ASP A 56 4.75 -0.55 8.87
CA ASP A 56 4.21 -1.68 8.10
C ASP A 56 2.91 -2.22 8.71
N GLU A 57 2.86 -2.36 10.03
CA GLU A 57 1.63 -2.75 10.75
C GLU A 57 0.53 -1.71 10.58
N TYR A 58 0.85 -0.42 10.69
CA TYR A 58 -0.11 0.65 10.47
C TYR A 58 -0.65 0.63 9.04
N LEU A 59 0.23 0.51 8.04
CA LEU A 59 -0.16 0.42 6.64
C LEU A 59 -1.07 -0.79 6.39
N MET A 60 -0.72 -1.98 6.91
CA MET A 60 -1.57 -3.18 6.81
C MET A 60 -2.98 -2.93 7.33
N MET A 61 -3.12 -2.29 8.50
CA MET A 61 -4.43 -1.99 9.07
C MET A 61 -5.21 -0.99 8.20
N VAL A 62 -4.57 0.06 7.69
CA VAL A 62 -5.23 1.01 6.76
C VAL A 62 -5.68 0.30 5.48
N LEU A 63 -4.80 -0.51 4.88
CA LEU A 63 -5.06 -1.16 3.59
C LEU A 63 -6.20 -2.18 3.67
N THR A 64 -6.30 -2.92 4.78
CA THR A 64 -7.34 -3.95 4.96
C THR A 64 -8.72 -3.37 5.25
N CYS A 65 -8.81 -2.22 5.91
CA CYS A 65 -10.06 -1.60 6.34
C CYS A 65 -10.85 -0.85 5.24
N SER A 66 -10.41 -0.89 3.97
CA SER A 66 -11.23 -0.33 2.88
C SER A 66 -12.49 -1.15 2.64
N ILE A 67 -13.62 -0.47 2.50
CA ILE A 67 -14.94 -1.08 2.24
C ILE A 67 -15.04 -1.76 0.88
N THR A 68 -14.12 -1.47 -0.04
CA THR A 68 -14.10 -2.05 -1.40
C THR A 68 -13.32 -3.36 -1.47
N ASN A 69 -12.64 -3.75 -0.40
CA ASN A 69 -11.76 -4.91 -0.41
C ASN A 69 -12.50 -6.24 -0.53
N ASN A 70 -11.78 -7.24 -1.03
CA ASN A 70 -12.25 -8.61 -1.13
C ASN A 70 -12.26 -9.34 0.23
N ARG A 71 -12.68 -10.60 0.20
CA ARG A 71 -12.80 -11.45 1.39
C ARG A 71 -11.45 -11.76 2.08
N VAL A 72 -10.32 -11.66 1.38
CA VAL A 72 -9.01 -11.89 1.99
C VAL A 72 -8.70 -10.83 3.04
N ALA A 73 -8.98 -9.56 2.74
CA ALA A 73 -8.86 -8.47 3.72
C ALA A 73 -9.79 -8.70 4.93
N MET A 74 -11.06 -9.06 4.68
CA MET A 74 -12.04 -9.31 5.73
C MET A 74 -11.59 -10.42 6.69
N ASN A 75 -11.09 -11.51 6.14
CA ASN A 75 -10.57 -12.63 6.93
C ASN A 75 -9.30 -12.22 7.70
N GLN A 76 -8.42 -11.42 7.11
CA GLN A 76 -7.23 -10.90 7.79
C GLN A 76 -7.60 -9.96 8.95
N ILE A 77 -8.67 -9.16 8.79
CA ILE A 77 -9.26 -8.38 9.87
C ILE A 77 -9.70 -9.31 11.00
N GLN A 78 -10.57 -10.28 10.67
CA GLN A 78 -11.19 -11.20 11.65
C GLN A 78 -10.19 -12.08 12.40
N THR A 79 -9.01 -12.30 11.85
CA THR A 79 -7.98 -13.19 12.42
C THR A 79 -6.84 -12.41 13.06
N LYS A 80 -5.89 -11.93 12.25
CA LYS A 80 -4.64 -11.31 12.73
C LYS A 80 -4.89 -9.96 13.39
N ILE A 81 -5.70 -9.11 12.77
CA ILE A 81 -5.88 -7.74 13.24
C ILE A 81 -6.73 -7.71 14.50
N LEU A 82 -7.87 -8.42 14.55
CA LEU A 82 -8.69 -8.51 15.76
C LEU A 82 -7.89 -9.07 16.94
N ARG A 83 -7.14 -10.17 16.76
CA ARG A 83 -6.26 -10.69 17.84
C ARG A 83 -5.20 -9.69 18.28
N ALA A 84 -4.64 -8.89 17.37
CA ALA A 84 -3.69 -7.84 17.72
C ALA A 84 -4.35 -6.71 18.51
N TRP A 85 -5.58 -6.32 18.14
CA TRP A 85 -6.37 -5.31 18.85
C TRP A 85 -6.83 -5.79 20.23
N GLU A 86 -7.24 -7.04 20.38
CA GLU A 86 -7.58 -7.65 21.67
C GLU A 86 -6.38 -7.64 22.63
N ARG A 87 -5.18 -7.97 22.12
CA ARG A 87 -3.94 -7.94 22.92
C ARG A 87 -3.46 -6.53 23.24
N ASN A 88 -3.67 -5.59 22.32
CA ASN A 88 -3.26 -4.20 22.49
C ASN A 88 -4.31 -3.24 21.90
N PRO A 89 -5.31 -2.83 22.69
CA PRO A 89 -6.38 -1.94 22.24
C PRO A 89 -5.89 -0.57 21.73
N LYS A 90 -4.67 -0.16 22.10
CA LYS A 90 -4.05 1.07 21.59
C LYS A 90 -3.82 1.00 20.07
N LEU A 91 -3.65 -0.18 19.49
CA LEU A 91 -3.52 -0.36 18.04
C LEU A 91 -4.83 -0.06 17.31
N ALA A 92 -5.97 -0.52 17.83
CA ALA A 92 -7.28 -0.16 17.28
C ALA A 92 -7.49 1.36 17.34
N ALA A 93 -7.06 1.97 18.44
CA ALA A 93 -7.15 3.42 18.64
C ALA A 93 -6.32 4.21 17.61
N LEU A 94 -5.28 3.64 16.99
CA LEU A 94 -4.52 4.32 15.91
C LEU A 94 -5.38 4.61 14.68
N LEU A 95 -6.41 3.78 14.41
CA LEU A 95 -7.34 4.00 13.30
C LEU A 95 -8.67 4.57 13.77
N LEU A 96 -9.25 3.99 14.82
CA LEU A 96 -10.65 4.24 15.17
C LEU A 96 -10.86 5.45 16.09
N ARG A 97 -9.80 6.14 16.56
CA ARG A 97 -9.94 7.32 17.44
C ARG A 97 -10.76 8.44 16.83
N ILE A 98 -10.59 8.67 15.53
CA ILE A 98 -11.31 9.71 14.79
C ILE A 98 -12.09 8.98 13.72
N ASN A 99 -13.36 8.74 14.01
CA ASN A 99 -14.26 8.04 13.13
C ASN A 99 -15.59 8.78 12.98
N LYS A 100 -16.24 8.59 11.83
CA LYS A 100 -17.52 9.20 11.48
C LYS A 100 -18.44 8.11 10.92
N PRO A 101 -19.62 7.88 11.51
CA PRO A 101 -20.65 7.03 10.91
C PRO A 101 -21.06 7.62 9.56
N ILE A 102 -21.08 6.78 8.52
CA ILE A 102 -21.53 7.16 7.18
C ILE A 102 -22.44 6.07 6.62
N LYS A 103 -23.17 6.38 5.55
CA LYS A 103 -23.88 5.39 4.75
C LYS A 103 -23.16 5.20 3.42
N SER A 104 -22.82 3.96 3.08
CA SER A 104 -22.31 3.58 1.77
C SER A 104 -23.28 2.59 1.15
N ASN A 105 -23.84 2.90 -0.03
CA ASN A 105 -24.86 2.08 -0.70
C ASN A 105 -26.03 1.67 0.21
N GLY A 106 -26.49 2.58 1.07
CA GLY A 106 -27.58 2.32 2.01
C GLY A 106 -27.19 1.54 3.27
N GLN A 107 -25.98 1.00 3.35
CA GLN A 107 -25.46 0.30 4.53
C GLN A 107 -24.67 1.26 5.43
N SER A 108 -24.95 1.21 6.73
CA SER A 108 -24.17 1.94 7.73
C SER A 108 -22.77 1.36 7.82
N THR A 109 -21.77 2.24 7.70
CA THR A 109 -20.35 1.90 7.85
C THR A 109 -19.62 3.03 8.58
N LEU A 110 -18.35 2.83 8.84
CA LEU A 110 -17.51 3.76 9.58
C LEU A 110 -16.40 4.30 8.68
N ALA A 111 -16.34 5.62 8.53
CA ALA A 111 -15.15 6.26 7.99
C ALA A 111 -14.17 6.56 9.14
N PHE A 112 -12.88 6.39 8.90
CA PHE A 112 -11.83 6.70 9.86
C PHE A 112 -10.79 7.63 9.24
N LYS A 113 -10.18 8.48 10.07
CA LYS A 113 -9.14 9.40 9.61
C LYS A 113 -7.81 8.68 9.45
N VAL A 114 -7.29 8.66 8.23
CA VAL A 114 -5.96 8.14 7.92
C VAL A 114 -4.91 9.22 8.17
N ASP A 115 -3.84 8.86 8.88
CA ASP A 115 -2.60 9.63 8.89
C ASP A 115 -1.93 9.52 7.50
N ILE A 116 -2.16 10.55 6.69
CA ILE A 116 -1.70 10.59 5.30
C ILE A 116 -0.16 10.61 5.19
N ASN A 117 0.55 11.13 6.19
CA ASN A 117 2.01 11.19 6.16
C ASN A 117 2.61 9.79 6.33
N ARG A 118 2.08 9.01 7.26
CA ARG A 118 2.51 7.61 7.48
C ARG A 118 2.12 6.72 6.31
N PHE A 119 0.90 6.90 5.80
CA PHE A 119 0.39 6.18 4.63
C PHE A 119 1.27 6.43 3.40
N ASN A 120 1.48 7.69 3.03
CA ASN A 120 2.28 8.04 1.86
C ASN A 120 3.74 7.62 2.02
N ARG A 121 4.35 7.78 3.21
CA ARG A 121 5.73 7.33 3.44
C ARG A 121 5.90 5.82 3.27
N SER A 122 4.96 5.03 3.77
CA SER A 122 5.02 3.58 3.65
C SER A 122 4.85 3.13 2.20
N LEU A 123 3.97 3.78 1.45
CA LEU A 123 3.78 3.54 0.02
C LEU A 123 4.94 4.05 -0.83
N ASP A 124 5.62 5.13 -0.44
CA ASP A 124 6.85 5.62 -1.08
C ASP A 124 7.96 4.55 -1.03
N TRP A 125 8.16 3.94 0.14
CA TRP A 125 9.07 2.81 0.29
C TRP A 125 8.70 1.62 -0.59
N ILE A 126 7.40 1.31 -0.72
CA ILE A 126 6.93 0.24 -1.60
C ILE A 126 7.26 0.58 -3.05
N VAL A 127 6.86 1.76 -3.54
CA VAL A 127 7.08 2.20 -4.92
C VAL A 127 8.55 2.13 -5.31
N ARG A 128 9.44 2.64 -4.45
CA ARG A 128 10.88 2.63 -4.72
C ARG A 128 11.47 1.23 -4.67
N GLY A 129 10.94 0.36 -3.82
CA GLY A 129 11.30 -1.05 -3.78
C GLY A 129 10.86 -1.79 -5.05
N LEU A 130 9.64 -1.54 -5.54
CA LEU A 130 9.13 -2.11 -6.79
C LEU A 130 10.00 -1.65 -7.97
N TYR A 131 10.28 -0.35 -8.05
CA TYR A 131 11.15 0.20 -9.09
C TYR A 131 12.56 -0.41 -9.04
N PHE A 132 13.18 -0.47 -7.85
CA PHE A 132 14.49 -1.08 -7.69
C PHE A 132 14.48 -2.55 -8.08
N SER A 133 13.42 -3.30 -7.76
CA SER A 133 13.33 -4.73 -8.08
C SER A 133 13.42 -5.00 -9.59
N GLN A 134 12.80 -4.13 -10.41
CA GLN A 134 12.77 -4.26 -11.87
C GLN A 134 13.99 -3.66 -12.56
N HIS A 135 14.46 -2.50 -12.10
CA HIS A 135 15.49 -1.73 -12.80
C HIS A 135 16.88 -1.84 -12.19
N LYS A 136 17.00 -2.38 -10.97
CA LYS A 136 18.23 -2.39 -10.15
C LYS A 136 18.85 -1.00 -9.98
N LYS A 137 18.00 0.03 -10.02
CA LYS A 137 18.34 1.45 -9.85
C LYS A 137 17.45 2.06 -8.78
N LYS A 138 18.02 2.96 -8.00
CA LYS A 138 17.27 3.72 -6.98
C LYS A 138 16.44 4.78 -7.70
N TRP A 139 15.14 4.81 -7.40
CA TRP A 139 14.32 5.96 -7.78
C TRP A 139 14.61 7.08 -6.79
N VAL A 140 15.00 8.27 -7.26
CA VAL A 140 15.35 9.42 -6.40
C VAL A 140 14.35 10.57 -6.49
N THR A 141 13.61 10.66 -7.60
CA THR A 141 12.62 11.73 -7.83
C THR A 141 11.47 11.64 -6.83
N LYS A 142 10.92 12.79 -6.48
CA LYS A 142 9.76 12.89 -5.59
C LYS A 142 8.54 12.21 -6.22
N LEU A 143 7.78 11.52 -5.38
CA LEU A 143 6.58 10.78 -5.76
C LEU A 143 5.34 11.50 -5.22
N ARG A 144 4.28 11.49 -6.03
CA ARG A 144 2.91 11.79 -5.62
C ARG A 144 2.19 10.47 -5.42
N ILE A 145 1.49 10.33 -4.31
CA ILE A 145 0.72 9.13 -3.95
C ILE A 145 -0.71 9.55 -3.74
N GLU A 146 -1.63 8.89 -4.43
CA GLU A 146 -3.05 9.22 -4.45
C GLU A 146 -3.86 7.91 -4.43
N SER A 147 -5.06 7.93 -3.85
CA SER A 147 -5.95 6.77 -3.85
C SER A 147 -7.40 7.21 -3.98
N PRO A 148 -8.17 6.67 -4.95
CA PRO A 148 -9.61 6.93 -5.05
C PRO A 148 -10.41 6.48 -3.82
N ALA A 149 -9.86 5.58 -3.00
CA ALA A 149 -10.48 5.12 -1.76
C ALA A 149 -10.30 6.12 -0.59
N MET A 150 -9.38 7.09 -0.71
CA MET A 150 -9.15 8.12 0.30
C MET A 150 -10.08 9.32 0.05
N LEU A 151 -11.27 9.25 0.63
CA LEU A 151 -12.31 10.26 0.43
C LEU A 151 -12.11 11.48 1.34
N PHE A 152 -12.27 12.66 0.77
CA PHE A 152 -12.54 13.89 1.50
C PHE A 152 -14.01 13.90 1.91
N LEU A 153 -14.28 13.89 3.22
CA LEU A 153 -15.65 13.91 3.76
C LEU A 153 -16.17 15.32 4.07
N GLU A 154 -15.25 16.29 4.17
CA GLU A 154 -15.50 17.66 4.62
C GLU A 154 -14.67 18.63 3.79
N GLY A 155 -15.12 19.89 3.72
CA GLY A 155 -14.54 20.93 2.86
C GLY A 155 -15.42 21.26 1.65
N SER A 156 -15.38 22.52 1.20
CA SER A 156 -16.17 23.00 0.06
C SER A 156 -15.94 22.18 -1.21
N ASP A 157 -14.69 21.73 -1.40
CA ASP A 157 -14.23 21.10 -2.64
C ASP A 157 -14.17 19.56 -2.51
N ALA A 158 -14.71 19.00 -1.43
CA ALA A 158 -14.58 17.57 -1.11
C ALA A 158 -15.16 16.68 -2.23
N MET A 159 -16.36 17.00 -2.71
CA MET A 159 -17.02 16.24 -3.77
C MET A 159 -16.23 16.32 -5.09
N GLN A 160 -15.76 17.51 -5.46
CA GLN A 160 -14.95 17.71 -6.66
C GLN A 160 -13.62 16.95 -6.56
N SER A 161 -12.95 17.04 -5.41
CA SER A 161 -11.70 16.34 -5.14
C SER A 161 -11.86 14.82 -5.25
N ASN A 162 -12.92 14.27 -4.66
CA ASN A 162 -13.25 12.84 -4.76
C ASN A 162 -13.53 12.42 -6.20
N GLN A 163 -14.24 13.25 -6.98
CA GLN A 163 -14.50 12.98 -8.38
C GLN A 163 -13.23 13.02 -9.23
N ILE A 164 -12.33 13.96 -8.98
CA ILE A 164 -11.01 14.02 -9.64
C ILE A 164 -10.20 12.77 -9.34
N LEU A 165 -10.10 12.35 -8.08
CA LEU A 165 -9.38 11.14 -7.68
C LEU A 165 -9.99 9.89 -8.34
N LYS A 166 -11.31 9.79 -8.38
CA LYS A 166 -12.01 8.68 -9.05
C LYS A 166 -11.71 8.63 -10.54
N THR A 167 -11.83 9.77 -11.23
CA THR A 167 -11.52 9.87 -12.67
C THR A 167 -10.06 9.53 -12.92
N MET A 168 -9.13 10.03 -12.12
CA MET A 168 -7.71 9.72 -12.22
C MET A 168 -7.43 8.22 -12.05
N GLY A 169 -8.07 7.57 -11.07
CA GLY A 169 -8.02 6.10 -10.90
C GLY A 169 -8.44 5.34 -12.15
N ALA A 170 -9.57 5.73 -12.74
CA ALA A 170 -10.08 5.13 -13.97
C ALA A 170 -9.13 5.37 -15.16
N THR A 171 -8.65 6.60 -15.34
CA THR A 171 -7.72 6.97 -16.41
C THR A 171 -6.41 6.19 -16.31
N VAL A 172 -5.81 6.09 -15.12
CA VAL A 172 -4.56 5.32 -14.96
C VAL A 172 -4.79 3.83 -15.24
N SER A 173 -5.93 3.28 -14.83
CA SER A 173 -6.28 1.89 -15.14
C SER A 173 -6.38 1.65 -16.64
N GLN A 174 -6.98 2.59 -17.38
CA GLN A 174 -7.06 2.53 -18.84
C GLN A 174 -5.69 2.69 -19.51
N VAL A 175 -4.86 3.64 -19.05
CA VAL A 175 -3.53 3.89 -19.61
C VAL A 175 -2.60 2.69 -19.46
N LEU A 176 -2.76 1.91 -18.39
CA LEU A 176 -1.90 0.77 -18.09
C LEU A 176 -2.54 -0.58 -18.42
N ASP A 177 -3.72 -0.63 -19.05
CA ASP A 177 -4.49 -1.87 -19.22
C ASP A 177 -3.72 -2.95 -19.99
N ASP A 178 -2.94 -2.55 -21.00
CA ASP A 178 -2.09 -3.44 -21.80
C ASP A 178 -0.81 -3.91 -21.09
N LEU A 179 -0.50 -3.36 -19.92
CA LEU A 179 0.68 -3.74 -19.16
C LEU A 179 0.38 -4.94 -18.23
N PRO A 180 1.35 -5.85 -18.04
CA PRO A 180 1.16 -7.00 -17.18
C PRO A 180 0.91 -6.57 -15.72
N LYS A 181 -0.06 -7.22 -15.08
CA LYS A 181 -0.25 -7.15 -13.63
C LYS A 181 0.75 -8.08 -12.96
N ILE A 182 1.64 -7.50 -12.15
CA ILE A 182 2.76 -8.21 -11.52
C ILE A 182 2.44 -8.40 -10.04
N GLY A 183 2.51 -9.64 -9.57
CA GLY A 183 2.26 -10.03 -8.19
C GLY A 183 1.71 -11.46 -8.14
N GLU A 184 2.38 -12.34 -7.41
CA GLU A 184 1.99 -13.78 -7.39
C GLU A 184 0.69 -14.06 -6.62
N ASN A 185 0.26 -13.11 -5.79
CA ASN A 185 -0.96 -13.22 -4.99
C ASN A 185 -1.89 -12.05 -5.35
N PRO A 186 -2.52 -12.05 -6.54
CA PRO A 186 -3.31 -10.92 -7.03
C PRO A 186 -4.53 -10.60 -6.16
N ASP A 187 -5.00 -11.56 -5.36
CA ASP A 187 -6.04 -11.32 -4.35
C ASP A 187 -5.57 -10.42 -3.20
N VAL A 188 -4.26 -10.30 -2.96
CA VAL A 188 -3.68 -9.44 -1.91
C VAL A 188 -3.00 -8.23 -2.52
N PHE A 189 -2.17 -8.45 -3.54
CA PHE A 189 -1.40 -7.38 -4.17
C PHE A 189 -1.01 -7.70 -5.60
N TRP A 190 -1.21 -6.73 -6.48
CA TRP A 190 -0.53 -6.64 -7.77
C TRP A 190 -0.23 -5.19 -8.12
N TYR A 191 0.69 -4.98 -9.05
CA TYR A 191 0.97 -3.66 -9.61
C TYR A 191 1.23 -3.70 -11.12
N GLN A 192 1.06 -2.56 -11.76
CA GLN A 192 1.52 -2.27 -13.13
C GLN A 192 2.46 -1.06 -13.06
N MET A 193 3.50 -1.04 -13.88
CA MET A 193 4.50 0.04 -13.89
C MET A 193 4.80 0.48 -15.31
N LEU A 194 4.73 1.79 -15.52
CA LEU A 194 5.21 2.48 -16.71
C LEU A 194 6.36 3.41 -16.31
N HIS A 195 7.54 3.17 -16.85
CA HIS A 195 8.70 4.07 -16.75
C HIS A 195 9.17 4.42 -18.16
N ASN A 196 9.25 5.71 -18.48
CA ASN A 196 9.59 6.17 -19.83
C ASN A 196 10.98 6.83 -19.93
N LYS A 197 11.39 7.15 -21.16
CA LYS A 197 12.71 7.76 -21.46
C LYS A 197 12.91 9.16 -20.86
N LYS A 198 11.83 9.87 -20.52
CA LYS A 198 11.88 11.18 -19.86
C LYS A 198 12.04 11.07 -18.34
N ASN A 199 12.24 9.84 -17.84
CA ASN A 199 12.29 9.54 -16.41
C ASN A 199 10.99 9.92 -15.68
N GLU A 200 9.86 9.70 -16.34
CA GLU A 200 8.54 9.76 -15.73
C GLU A 200 8.13 8.35 -15.30
N LEU A 201 7.58 8.24 -14.09
CA LEU A 201 7.13 6.99 -13.49
C LEU A 201 5.65 7.07 -13.19
N LEU A 202 4.91 6.04 -13.57
CA LEU A 202 3.52 5.82 -13.20
C LEU A 202 3.36 4.37 -12.73
N ILE A 203 2.79 4.18 -11.54
CA ILE A 203 2.51 2.87 -10.98
C ILE A 203 1.06 2.82 -10.52
N ASN A 204 0.38 1.77 -10.93
CA ASN A 204 -0.93 1.39 -10.40
C ASN A 204 -0.73 0.18 -9.48
N MET A 205 -1.06 0.33 -8.20
CA MET A 205 -1.04 -0.74 -7.21
C MET A 205 -2.47 -1.07 -6.80
N MET A 206 -2.80 -2.34 -6.72
CA MET A 206 -4.07 -2.81 -6.19
C MET A 206 -3.82 -3.68 -4.97
N PHE A 207 -4.45 -3.31 -3.86
CA PHE A 207 -4.43 -4.07 -2.62
C PHE A 207 -5.80 -4.69 -2.39
N PHE A 208 -5.80 -5.97 -2.01
CA PHE A 208 -6.99 -6.73 -1.65
C PHE A 208 -8.12 -6.66 -2.69
N GLY A 209 -7.78 -6.52 -3.97
CA GLY A 209 -8.71 -6.40 -5.09
C GLY A 209 -9.60 -5.15 -5.11
N GLY A 210 -9.54 -4.29 -4.09
CA GLY A 210 -10.48 -3.19 -3.89
C GLY A 210 -9.86 -1.82 -3.63
N LEU A 211 -8.65 -1.78 -3.08
CA LEU A 211 -7.98 -0.54 -2.73
C LEU A 211 -6.90 -0.24 -3.76
N GLN A 212 -7.23 0.67 -4.68
CA GLN A 212 -6.29 1.19 -5.67
C GLN A 212 -5.41 2.28 -5.08
N VAL A 213 -4.10 2.21 -5.27
CA VAL A 213 -3.14 3.27 -4.99
C VAL A 213 -2.38 3.60 -6.26
N LEU A 214 -2.31 4.89 -6.56
CA LEU A 214 -1.57 5.43 -7.68
C LEU A 214 -0.31 6.11 -7.16
N ALA A 215 0.81 5.85 -7.83
CA ALA A 215 2.04 6.60 -7.62
C ALA A 215 2.54 7.17 -8.94
N SER A 216 2.89 8.46 -8.94
CA SER A 216 3.48 9.11 -10.11
C SER A 216 4.67 9.97 -9.71
N SER A 217 5.67 10.06 -10.59
CA SER A 217 6.75 11.04 -10.44
C SER A 217 6.19 12.45 -10.49
N GLN A 218 6.61 13.32 -9.57
CA GLN A 218 6.35 14.75 -9.70
C GLN A 218 7.31 15.33 -10.76
N PRO A 219 6.83 16.25 -11.62
CA PRO A 219 7.69 17.01 -12.53
C PRO A 219 8.79 17.77 -11.78
#